data_AF-A0A0R1YGK4-F1
#
_entry.id   AF-A0A0R1YGK4-F1
#
_cell.length_a   1.000
_cell.length_b   1.000
_cell.length_c   1.000
_cell.angle_alpha   90.00
_cell.angle_beta   90.00
_cell.angle_gamma   90.00
#
_symmetry.space_group_name_H-M   'P 1'
#
loop_
_entity.id
_entity.type
_entity.pdbx_description
1 polymer ?
#
loop_
_entity_poly.entity_id
_entity_poly.type
_entity_poly.pdbx_seq_one_letter_code
_entity_poly.pdbx_strand_id
1 'polypeptide(L)'
;MHYFITTREDYNTSAIELAQVKRMQIFDALNVPCKIIELEKNDFNVESQDKLGTAGRVINIFRYFQNLPNKIEVNTVSALNHILNKEGLIRKENNAYYNDRAVIQAHLYNNRLYYVDFLDQYGFTVKRQFFFNNHVDYTEYFDDQAHLMIREFADNENNPVIRQYFCQSNQKKPMLTLTELRVGNDTLRFNKISEFQGYFLDEIAENDQAAVFYCDRCTQVLPAFEQMKKIVPSYVIFHSALTPSGYLDDQVYTVYQPVTQLTEKGKLQGVISSTTREAQDAKQALNVKNSYAIPVTFIDKNIQVDFDSRIPGKIIAVARVDVIKQLSHLIQAIIDLHDEHPELDLSIYGNNTDEAENQRLQKLVADNQAENYIHFCGFAQDLDEVYNSAQLEVLTSKNEGFAMALLEAQAHGCPAISYDINYGPADIIADGVSGKLIKANDQSALRNSIEELITNSNLMAEYSQGAYQNSKKFDFDHLKSTWNNFLIEERLV
;
A
#
# COMPACT_ATOMS: atom_id res chain seq x y z
N MET A 1 8.07 -15.93 -15.55
CA MET A 1 6.84 -15.34 -14.93
C MET A 1 7.17 -13.95 -14.41
N HIS A 2 6.20 -13.07 -14.27
CA HIS A 2 6.38 -11.75 -13.64
C HIS A 2 5.95 -11.78 -12.16
N TYR A 3 6.79 -11.25 -11.27
CA TYR A 3 6.53 -11.27 -9.83
C TYR A 3 6.51 -9.84 -9.27
N PHE A 4 5.35 -9.42 -8.78
CA PHE A 4 5.19 -8.16 -8.05
C PHE A 4 5.48 -8.40 -6.57
N ILE A 5 6.53 -7.77 -6.04
CA ILE A 5 7.08 -8.08 -4.72
C ILE A 5 6.71 -6.98 -3.73
N THR A 6 6.02 -7.38 -2.67
CA THR A 6 5.57 -6.52 -1.57
C THR A 6 5.99 -7.13 -0.22
N THR A 7 5.65 -6.46 0.87
CA THR A 7 5.78 -6.99 2.23
C THR A 7 4.72 -8.04 2.49
N ARG A 8 3.45 -7.64 2.41
CA ARG A 8 2.25 -8.48 2.55
C ARG A 8 1.01 -7.73 2.06
N GLU A 9 -0.05 -8.46 1.72
CA GLU A 9 -1.37 -7.89 1.47
C GLU A 9 -2.12 -7.70 2.79
N ASP A 10 -2.30 -6.44 3.22
CA ASP A 10 -3.05 -6.10 4.42
C ASP A 10 -4.57 -6.07 4.16
N TYR A 11 -5.35 -6.48 5.17
CA TYR A 11 -6.82 -6.41 5.12
C TYR A 11 -7.31 -4.96 4.92
N ASN A 12 -6.65 -4.03 5.61
CA ASN A 12 -6.75 -2.59 5.34
C ASN A 12 -5.78 -2.23 4.21
N THR A 13 -6.16 -2.64 3.01
CA THR A 13 -5.39 -2.51 1.78
C THR A 13 -4.89 -1.08 1.57
N SER A 14 -3.60 -0.91 1.29
CA SER A 14 -3.07 0.39 0.92
C SER A 14 -3.22 0.64 -0.59
N ALA A 15 -2.96 1.88 -1.02
CA ALA A 15 -2.95 2.23 -2.44
C ALA A 15 -1.97 1.38 -3.28
N ILE A 16 -0.91 0.85 -2.66
CA ILE A 16 0.13 0.08 -3.35
C ILE A 16 -0.38 -1.32 -3.73
N GLU A 17 -1.08 -2.03 -2.84
CA GLU A 17 -1.68 -3.31 -3.19
C GLU A 17 -2.77 -3.15 -4.26
N LEU A 18 -3.59 -2.08 -4.20
CA LEU A 18 -4.57 -1.78 -5.24
C LEU A 18 -3.92 -1.53 -6.60
N ALA A 19 -2.80 -0.80 -6.64
CA ALA A 19 -2.02 -0.59 -7.84
C ALA A 19 -1.45 -1.90 -8.41
N GLN A 20 -0.97 -2.80 -7.54
CA GLN A 20 -0.51 -4.13 -7.95
C GLN A 20 -1.65 -4.94 -8.57
N VAL A 21 -2.84 -4.96 -7.96
CA VAL A 21 -4.03 -5.66 -8.49
C VAL A 21 -4.43 -5.11 -9.86
N LYS A 22 -4.50 -3.78 -10.01
CA LYS A 22 -4.79 -3.15 -11.31
C LYS A 22 -3.75 -3.52 -12.36
N ARG A 23 -2.47 -3.57 -11.99
CA ARG A 23 -1.40 -4.03 -12.89
C ARG A 23 -1.55 -5.49 -13.27
N MET A 24 -1.96 -6.37 -12.35
CA MET A 24 -2.25 -7.77 -12.67
C MET A 24 -3.36 -7.90 -13.72
N GLN A 25 -4.41 -7.07 -13.64
CA GLN A 25 -5.47 -7.06 -14.66
C GLN A 25 -4.95 -6.68 -16.05
N ILE A 26 -4.01 -5.73 -16.13
CA ILE A 26 -3.32 -5.37 -17.38
C ILE A 26 -2.52 -6.55 -17.93
N PHE A 27 -1.75 -7.23 -17.08
CA PHE A 27 -0.94 -8.39 -17.45
C PHE A 27 -1.80 -9.56 -17.91
N ASP A 28 -2.93 -9.81 -17.26
CA ASP A 28 -3.90 -10.82 -17.67
C ASP A 28 -4.47 -10.50 -19.06
N ALA A 29 -4.81 -9.24 -19.33
CA ALA A 29 -5.30 -8.81 -20.64
C ALA A 29 -4.23 -8.85 -21.75
N LEU A 30 -2.94 -8.87 -21.38
CA LEU A 30 -1.81 -9.08 -22.29
C LEU A 30 -1.44 -10.57 -22.44
N ASN A 31 -2.11 -11.48 -21.72
CA ASN A 31 -1.74 -12.89 -21.60
C ASN A 31 -0.31 -13.10 -21.05
N VAL A 32 0.14 -12.21 -20.17
CA VAL A 32 1.46 -12.27 -19.53
C VAL A 32 1.31 -12.81 -18.12
N PRO A 33 1.80 -14.03 -17.81
CA PRO A 33 1.63 -14.62 -16.49
C PRO A 33 2.30 -13.79 -15.39
N CYS A 34 1.54 -13.46 -14.35
CA CYS A 34 2.07 -12.77 -13.17
C CYS A 34 1.53 -13.31 -11.83
N LYS A 35 2.34 -13.12 -10.77
CA LYS A 35 2.08 -13.48 -9.37
C LYS A 35 2.55 -12.37 -8.42
N ILE A 36 2.06 -12.41 -7.18
CA ILE A 36 2.56 -11.58 -6.09
C ILE A 36 3.51 -12.40 -5.20
N ILE A 37 4.59 -11.78 -4.74
CA ILE A 37 5.47 -12.32 -3.69
C ILE A 37 5.34 -11.45 -2.43
N GLU A 38 5.12 -12.10 -1.29
CA GLU A 38 5.13 -11.49 0.03
C GLU A 38 6.37 -11.91 0.81
N LEU A 39 7.15 -10.93 1.29
CA LEU A 39 8.39 -11.16 2.04
C LEU A 39 8.22 -11.15 3.57
N GLU A 40 7.02 -10.86 4.06
CA GLU A 40 6.66 -10.90 5.46
C GLU A 40 5.53 -11.88 5.71
N LYS A 41 5.35 -12.28 6.98
CA LYS A 41 4.25 -13.14 7.38
C LYS A 41 2.92 -12.37 7.23
N ASN A 42 1.92 -13.06 6.69
CA ASN A 42 0.56 -12.55 6.58
C ASN A 42 -0.43 -13.47 7.33
N ASP A 43 -0.92 -13.01 8.48
CA ASP A 43 -1.89 -13.74 9.32
C ASP A 43 -3.32 -13.73 8.75
N PHE A 44 -3.63 -12.75 7.88
CA PHE A 44 -4.95 -12.53 7.28
C PHE A 44 -4.93 -12.80 5.77
N ASN A 45 -4.04 -13.67 5.32
CA ASN A 45 -3.74 -13.84 3.90
C ASN A 45 -4.98 -14.24 3.09
N VAL A 46 -5.85 -15.10 3.61
CA VAL A 46 -7.08 -15.52 2.90
C VAL A 46 -8.04 -14.35 2.76
N GLU A 47 -8.33 -13.65 3.85
CA GLU A 47 -9.26 -12.52 3.84
C GLU A 47 -8.75 -11.38 2.93
N SER A 48 -7.46 -11.05 3.00
CA SER A 48 -6.85 -10.04 2.13
C SER A 48 -6.89 -10.46 0.66
N GLN A 49 -6.54 -11.71 0.35
CA GLN A 49 -6.51 -12.22 -1.02
C GLN A 49 -7.89 -12.35 -1.65
N ASP A 50 -8.88 -12.81 -0.89
CA ASP A 50 -10.27 -12.88 -1.35
C ASP A 50 -10.82 -11.48 -1.64
N LYS A 51 -10.51 -10.51 -0.77
CA LYS A 51 -10.90 -9.11 -0.96
C LYS A 51 -10.25 -8.48 -2.20
N LEU A 52 -8.98 -8.80 -2.46
CA LEU A 52 -8.22 -8.25 -3.58
C LEU A 52 -8.39 -9.04 -4.89
N GLY A 53 -9.00 -10.22 -4.83
CA GLY A 53 -9.10 -11.13 -5.98
C GLY A 53 -7.76 -11.73 -6.40
N THR A 54 -6.80 -11.85 -5.49
CA THR A 54 -5.43 -12.36 -5.74
C THR A 54 -5.24 -13.81 -5.29
N ALA A 55 -6.27 -14.44 -4.73
CA ALA A 55 -6.25 -15.82 -4.26
C ALA A 55 -5.69 -16.79 -5.32
N GLY A 56 -4.74 -17.63 -4.89
CA GLY A 56 -4.05 -18.61 -5.76
C GLY A 56 -2.92 -18.03 -6.61
N ARG A 57 -2.66 -16.71 -6.55
CA ARG A 57 -1.57 -16.03 -7.28
C ARG A 57 -0.50 -15.43 -6.37
N VAL A 58 -0.56 -15.69 -5.07
CA VAL A 58 0.34 -15.13 -4.07
C VAL A 58 1.29 -16.21 -3.56
N ILE A 59 2.57 -15.87 -3.47
CA ILE A 59 3.62 -16.70 -2.87
C ILE A 59 4.16 -15.98 -1.64
N ASN A 60 3.85 -16.51 -0.47
CA ASN A 60 4.39 -16.00 0.79
C ASN A 60 5.67 -16.78 1.17
N ILE A 61 6.74 -16.08 1.53
CA ILE A 61 8.04 -16.68 1.88
C ILE A 61 7.94 -17.79 2.95
N PHE A 62 7.14 -17.60 4.00
CA PHE A 62 7.00 -18.59 5.07
C PHE A 62 6.23 -19.81 4.57
N ARG A 63 5.08 -19.58 3.91
CA ARG A 63 4.25 -20.66 3.36
C ARG A 63 5.00 -21.49 2.31
N TYR A 64 5.85 -20.85 1.50
CA TYR A 64 6.69 -21.50 0.52
C TYR A 64 7.58 -22.58 1.16
N PHE A 65 8.31 -22.25 2.22
CA PHE A 65 9.18 -23.21 2.89
C PHE A 65 8.45 -24.17 3.83
N GLN A 66 7.33 -23.76 4.40
CA GLN A 66 6.49 -24.68 5.19
C GLN A 66 5.78 -25.72 4.32
N ASN A 67 5.63 -25.46 3.02
CA ASN A 67 4.88 -26.33 2.10
C ASN A 67 3.48 -26.67 2.64
N LEU A 68 2.80 -25.66 3.21
CA LEU A 68 1.46 -25.85 3.76
C LEU A 68 0.43 -25.92 2.62
N PRO A 69 -0.56 -26.83 2.71
CA PRO A 69 -1.71 -26.86 1.81
C PRO A 69 -2.47 -25.53 1.81
N ASN A 70 -2.92 -25.09 0.63
CA ASN A 70 -3.73 -23.87 0.48
C ASN A 70 -5.08 -23.95 1.23
N LYS A 71 -5.59 -25.17 1.48
CA LYS A 71 -6.81 -25.40 2.26
C LYS A 71 -6.65 -26.67 3.08
N ILE A 72 -6.74 -26.55 4.39
CA ILE A 72 -6.86 -27.70 5.30
C ILE A 72 -8.17 -27.50 6.05
N GLU A 73 -9.18 -28.32 5.75
CA GLU A 73 -10.40 -28.33 6.55
C GLU A 73 -10.25 -29.32 7.71
N VAL A 74 -9.45 -28.97 8.73
CA VAL A 74 -9.59 -29.67 10.01
C VAL A 74 -10.80 -29.06 10.71
N ASN A 75 -11.77 -29.89 11.11
CA ASN A 75 -12.88 -29.44 11.93
C ASN A 75 -12.35 -28.90 13.28
N THR A 76 -12.72 -27.68 13.67
CA THR A 76 -12.24 -27.04 14.90
C THR A 76 -12.48 -27.88 16.15
N VAL A 77 -13.59 -28.62 16.23
CA VAL A 77 -13.88 -29.54 17.33
C VAL A 77 -12.85 -30.68 17.37
N SER A 78 -12.49 -31.22 16.21
CA SER A 78 -11.46 -32.27 16.12
C SER A 78 -10.09 -31.76 16.54
N ALA A 79 -9.71 -30.55 16.11
CA ALA A 79 -8.45 -29.92 16.52
C ALA A 79 -8.42 -29.68 18.04
N LEU A 80 -9.48 -29.12 18.62
CA LEU A 80 -9.62 -28.92 20.06
C LEU A 80 -9.55 -30.25 20.83
N ASN A 81 -10.22 -31.30 20.35
CA ASN A 81 -10.15 -32.62 20.97
C ASN A 81 -8.72 -33.16 20.99
N HIS A 82 -8.00 -33.05 19.87
CA HIS A 82 -6.61 -33.51 19.78
C HIS A 82 -5.67 -32.78 20.76
N ILE A 83 -5.92 -31.49 20.99
CA ILE A 83 -5.11 -30.61 21.84
C ILE A 83 -5.46 -30.77 23.32
N LEU A 84 -6.75 -30.78 23.66
CA LEU A 84 -7.23 -30.69 25.04
C LEU A 84 -7.45 -32.06 25.70
N ASN A 85 -7.72 -33.13 24.93
CA ASN A 85 -7.98 -34.46 25.48
C ASN A 85 -6.67 -35.28 25.54
N LYS A 86 -5.71 -34.82 26.35
CA LYS A 86 -4.48 -35.57 26.64
C LYS A 86 -4.65 -36.43 27.90
N GLU A 87 -3.96 -37.55 27.94
CA GLU A 87 -3.96 -38.43 29.11
C GLU A 87 -3.55 -37.66 30.38
N GLY A 88 -4.30 -37.84 31.46
CA GLY A 88 -4.07 -37.15 32.73
C GLY A 88 -4.65 -35.73 32.83
N LEU A 89 -5.25 -35.19 31.76
CA LEU A 89 -5.89 -33.87 31.78
C LEU A 89 -7.41 -33.95 31.84
N ILE A 90 -8.02 -33.02 32.57
CA ILE A 90 -9.47 -32.82 32.62
C ILE A 90 -9.82 -31.63 31.75
N ARG A 91 -10.58 -31.85 30.68
CA ARG A 91 -11.09 -30.76 29.84
C ARG A 91 -12.27 -30.06 30.51
N LYS A 92 -12.25 -28.73 30.55
CA LYS A 92 -13.39 -27.88 30.87
C LYS A 92 -13.46 -26.79 29.80
N GLU A 93 -14.54 -26.79 29.01
CA GLU A 93 -14.71 -25.88 27.86
C GLU A 93 -13.53 -25.94 26.87
N ASN A 94 -12.82 -24.82 26.68
CA ASN A 94 -11.66 -24.66 25.81
C ASN A 94 -10.33 -24.79 26.55
N ASN A 95 -10.35 -25.30 27.78
CA ASN A 95 -9.17 -25.42 28.63
C ASN A 95 -8.94 -26.87 29.08
N ALA A 96 -7.68 -27.23 29.32
CA ALA A 96 -7.30 -28.51 29.93
C ALA A 96 -6.61 -28.28 31.28
N TYR A 97 -6.97 -29.08 32.28
CA TYR A 97 -6.53 -28.93 33.66
C TYR A 97 -5.76 -30.16 34.16
N TYR A 98 -4.73 -29.93 34.96
CA TYR A 98 -4.03 -30.94 35.74
C TYR A 98 -4.08 -30.53 37.22
N ASN A 99 -4.59 -31.40 38.10
CA ASN A 99 -4.78 -31.11 39.53
C ASN A 99 -5.47 -29.74 39.78
N ASP A 100 -6.58 -29.49 39.09
CA ASP A 100 -7.37 -28.24 39.12
C ASP A 100 -6.64 -26.96 38.69
N ARG A 101 -5.44 -27.07 38.11
CA ARG A 101 -4.72 -25.95 37.49
C ARG A 101 -4.82 -26.01 35.98
N ALA A 102 -5.09 -24.88 35.33
CA ALA A 102 -5.09 -24.79 33.88
C ALA A 102 -3.65 -24.99 33.36
N VAL A 103 -3.47 -25.88 32.39
CA VAL A 103 -2.17 -26.15 31.75
C VAL A 103 -2.20 -25.91 30.24
N ILE A 104 -3.38 -25.92 29.64
CA ILE A 104 -3.61 -25.59 28.22
C ILE A 104 -4.85 -24.70 28.11
N GLN A 105 -4.75 -23.60 27.37
CA GLN A 105 -5.86 -22.69 27.09
C GLN A 105 -5.99 -22.47 25.58
N ALA A 106 -7.15 -22.79 25.01
CA ALA A 106 -7.41 -22.61 23.59
C ALA A 106 -8.27 -21.37 23.33
N HIS A 107 -7.84 -20.54 22.40
CA HIS A 107 -8.49 -19.29 22.03
C HIS A 107 -9.02 -19.39 20.60
N LEU A 108 -10.29 -19.04 20.43
CA LEU A 108 -10.98 -19.10 19.15
C LEU A 108 -11.20 -17.69 18.58
N TYR A 109 -11.13 -17.57 17.26
CA TYR A 109 -11.55 -16.38 16.51
C TYR A 109 -12.51 -16.84 15.40
N ASN A 110 -13.69 -16.23 15.30
CA ASN A 110 -14.73 -16.65 14.34
C ASN A 110 -15.01 -18.17 14.34
N ASN A 111 -15.09 -18.78 15.53
CA ASN A 111 -15.27 -20.22 15.75
C ASN A 111 -14.16 -21.12 15.16
N ARG A 112 -13.00 -20.56 14.81
CA ARG A 112 -11.81 -21.29 14.38
C ARG A 112 -10.73 -21.18 15.44
N LEU A 113 -9.87 -22.20 15.54
CA LEU A 113 -8.73 -22.15 16.46
C LEU A 113 -7.77 -21.06 16.01
N TYR A 114 -7.51 -20.09 16.89
CA TYR A 114 -6.60 -18.99 16.62
C TYR A 114 -5.22 -19.26 17.24
N TYR A 115 -5.17 -19.41 18.57
CA TYR A 115 -3.96 -19.86 19.25
C TYR A 115 -4.26 -20.70 20.49
N VAL A 116 -3.24 -21.41 20.97
CA VAL A 116 -3.27 -22.22 22.19
C VAL A 116 -2.07 -21.87 23.06
N ASP A 117 -2.34 -21.54 24.32
CA ASP A 117 -1.32 -21.31 25.35
C ASP A 117 -1.05 -22.57 26.16
N PHE A 118 0.23 -22.83 26.41
CA PHE A 118 0.72 -23.86 27.31
C PHE A 118 1.34 -23.16 28.52
N LEU A 119 0.81 -23.47 29.69
CA LEU A 119 1.15 -22.78 30.94
C LEU A 119 2.13 -23.62 31.78
N ASP A 120 3.05 -22.95 32.46
CA ASP A 120 3.88 -23.58 33.47
C ASP A 120 3.14 -23.86 34.78
N GLN A 121 3.86 -24.39 35.78
CA GLN A 121 3.30 -24.70 37.10
C GLN A 121 2.77 -23.48 37.89
N TYR A 122 3.17 -22.27 37.49
CA TYR A 122 2.78 -20.99 38.09
C TYR A 122 1.69 -20.27 37.29
N GLY A 123 1.32 -20.79 36.10
CA GLY A 123 0.30 -20.22 35.23
C GLY A 123 0.82 -19.24 34.19
N PHE A 124 2.14 -19.13 34.01
CA PHE A 124 2.72 -18.29 32.95
C PHE A 124 2.80 -19.03 31.63
N THR A 125 2.53 -18.33 30.52
CA THR A 125 2.65 -18.89 29.17
C THR A 125 4.12 -19.11 28.81
N VAL A 126 4.51 -20.38 28.69
CA VAL A 126 5.87 -20.75 28.23
C VAL A 126 5.93 -21.00 26.73
N LYS A 127 4.79 -21.36 26.14
CA LYS A 127 4.66 -21.70 24.73
C LYS A 127 3.27 -21.31 24.22
N ARG A 128 3.20 -20.68 23.06
CA ARG A 128 1.96 -20.38 22.33
C ARG A 128 2.00 -20.98 20.94
N GLN A 129 0.98 -21.73 20.55
CA GLN A 129 0.85 -22.27 19.19
C GLN A 129 -0.22 -21.51 18.43
N PHE A 130 0.12 -20.96 17.28
CA PHE A 130 -0.81 -20.28 16.37
C PHE A 130 -1.25 -21.22 15.27
N PHE A 131 -2.52 -21.06 14.87
CA PHE A 131 -3.17 -21.95 13.94
C PHE A 131 -3.69 -21.18 12.73
N PHE A 132 -3.51 -21.78 11.57
CA PHE A 132 -4.11 -21.34 10.32
C PHE A 132 -4.99 -22.47 9.77
N ASN A 133 -6.29 -22.21 9.61
CA ASN A 133 -7.27 -23.23 9.24
C ASN A 133 -7.18 -24.51 10.10
N ASN A 134 -6.99 -24.32 11.41
CA ASN A 134 -6.87 -25.40 12.41
C ASN A 134 -5.64 -26.33 12.23
N HIS A 135 -4.67 -25.96 11.38
CA HIS A 135 -3.32 -26.54 11.33
C HIS A 135 -2.32 -25.65 12.05
N VAL A 136 -1.29 -26.22 12.66
CA VAL A 136 -0.25 -25.43 13.34
C VAL A 136 0.52 -24.64 12.28
N ASP A 137 0.47 -23.32 12.38
CA ASP A 137 1.21 -22.43 11.49
C ASP A 137 2.59 -22.16 12.09
N TYR A 138 2.63 -21.69 13.32
CA TYR A 138 3.89 -21.46 14.03
C TYR A 138 3.72 -21.56 15.55
N THR A 139 4.84 -21.73 16.24
CA THR A 139 4.93 -21.79 17.70
C THR A 139 5.85 -20.71 18.21
N GLU A 140 5.45 -20.02 19.27
CA GLU A 140 6.27 -19.05 20.00
C GLU A 140 6.64 -19.59 21.38
N TYR A 141 7.85 -19.29 21.82
CA TYR A 141 8.38 -19.65 23.13
C TYR A 141 8.83 -18.41 23.89
N PHE A 142 8.55 -18.37 25.18
CA PHE A 142 8.74 -17.21 26.03
C PHE A 142 9.69 -17.49 27.21
N ASP A 143 10.37 -16.46 27.69
CA ASP A 143 11.12 -16.50 28.95
C ASP A 143 10.18 -16.29 30.16
N ASP A 144 10.76 -16.25 31.37
CA ASP A 144 10.06 -16.06 32.64
C ASP A 144 9.46 -14.65 32.82
N GLN A 145 9.75 -13.73 31.89
CA GLN A 145 9.21 -12.37 31.84
C GLN A 145 8.23 -12.19 30.66
N ALA A 146 7.80 -13.29 30.04
CA ALA A 146 6.92 -13.31 28.87
C ALA A 146 7.51 -12.61 27.63
N HIS A 147 8.83 -12.54 27.52
CA HIS A 147 9.49 -12.07 26.32
C HIS A 147 9.58 -13.17 25.27
N LEU A 148 9.26 -12.85 24.02
CA LEU A 148 9.44 -13.77 22.89
C LEU A 148 10.93 -14.08 22.70
N MET A 149 11.27 -15.38 22.74
CA MET A 149 12.63 -15.89 22.57
C MET A 149 12.81 -16.60 21.23
N ILE A 150 11.84 -17.43 20.84
CA ILE A 150 11.91 -18.25 19.62
C ILE A 150 10.55 -18.27 18.95
N ARG A 151 10.54 -18.19 17.62
CA ARG A 151 9.39 -18.51 16.77
C ARG A 151 9.75 -19.63 15.79
N GLU A 152 8.98 -20.70 15.77
CA GLU A 152 9.17 -21.86 14.89
C GLU A 152 7.99 -22.00 13.94
N PHE A 153 8.24 -21.94 12.63
CA PHE A 153 7.27 -22.28 11.61
C PHE A 153 7.44 -23.76 11.25
N ALA A 154 6.33 -24.48 11.16
CA ALA A 154 6.34 -25.91 10.91
C ALA A 154 5.77 -26.26 9.54
N ASP A 155 6.20 -27.39 9.00
CA ASP A 155 5.61 -27.99 7.80
C ASP A 155 4.28 -28.71 8.09
N ASN A 156 3.70 -29.34 7.06
CA ASN A 156 2.45 -30.08 7.18
C ASN A 156 2.54 -31.31 8.11
N GLU A 157 3.75 -31.78 8.45
CA GLU A 157 4.00 -32.87 9.38
C GLU A 157 4.32 -32.37 10.81
N ASN A 158 4.20 -31.06 11.04
CA ASN A 158 4.57 -30.36 12.28
C ASN A 158 6.07 -30.38 12.60
N ASN A 159 6.94 -30.64 11.61
CA ASN A 159 8.37 -30.51 11.82
C ASN A 159 8.80 -29.04 11.64
N PRO A 160 9.61 -28.46 12.52
CA PRO A 160 10.12 -27.10 12.34
C PRO A 160 10.96 -26.97 11.07
N VAL A 161 10.61 -26.01 10.21
CA VAL A 161 11.34 -25.70 8.97
C VAL A 161 12.01 -24.34 9.00
N ILE A 162 11.41 -23.35 9.67
CA ILE A 162 12.02 -22.04 9.89
C ILE A 162 12.04 -21.79 11.39
N ARG A 163 13.19 -21.37 11.92
CA ARG A 163 13.31 -20.93 13.30
C ARG A 163 13.89 -19.53 13.37
N GLN A 164 13.18 -18.65 14.06
CA GLN A 164 13.58 -17.27 14.29
C GLN A 164 13.90 -17.10 15.78
N TYR A 165 15.03 -16.46 16.08
CA TYR A 165 15.48 -16.19 17.44
C TYR A 165 15.41 -14.70 17.73
N PHE A 166 14.97 -14.37 18.93
CA PHE A 166 14.72 -13.01 19.36
C PHE A 166 15.48 -12.69 20.64
N CYS A 167 15.89 -11.44 20.78
CA CYS A 167 16.29 -10.86 22.05
C CYS A 167 15.48 -9.60 22.34
N GLN A 168 15.58 -9.09 23.57
CA GLN A 168 14.95 -7.83 23.94
C GLN A 168 15.81 -6.64 23.49
N SER A 169 15.20 -5.73 22.74
CA SER A 169 15.79 -4.42 22.46
C SER A 169 15.79 -3.54 23.71
N ASN A 170 16.55 -2.44 23.67
CA ASN A 170 16.55 -1.43 24.74
C ASN A 170 15.17 -0.83 25.02
N GLN A 171 14.22 -0.96 24.09
CA GLN A 171 12.83 -0.49 24.22
C GLN A 171 11.85 -1.61 24.65
N LYS A 172 12.35 -2.76 25.11
CA LYS A 172 11.54 -3.94 25.47
C LYS A 172 10.65 -4.46 24.34
N LYS A 173 11.09 -4.28 23.10
CA LYS A 173 10.47 -4.90 21.91
C LYS A 173 11.31 -6.10 21.45
N PRO A 174 10.69 -7.21 21.02
CA PRO A 174 11.40 -8.31 20.40
C PRO A 174 12.19 -7.85 19.17
N MET A 175 13.47 -8.20 19.11
CA MET A 175 14.35 -7.94 17.98
C MET A 175 14.83 -9.27 17.41
N LEU A 176 14.57 -9.51 16.14
CA LEU A 176 15.05 -10.71 15.42
C LEU A 176 16.58 -10.66 15.29
N THR A 177 17.25 -11.72 15.72
CA THR A 177 18.73 -11.80 15.71
C THR A 177 19.29 -12.90 14.83
N LEU A 178 18.49 -13.94 14.54
CA LEU A 178 18.90 -15.07 13.71
C LEU A 178 17.67 -15.73 13.09
N THR A 179 17.78 -16.09 11.81
CA THR A 179 16.84 -17.00 11.15
C THR A 179 17.59 -18.25 10.71
N GLU A 180 17.03 -19.41 11.01
CA GLU A 180 17.49 -20.72 10.54
C GLU A 180 16.43 -21.31 9.61
N LEU A 181 16.86 -21.91 8.50
CA LEU A 181 16.00 -22.60 7.54
C LEU A 181 16.53 -24.02 7.33
N ARG A 182 15.67 -25.02 7.52
CA ARG A 182 15.97 -26.41 7.22
C ARG A 182 15.72 -26.70 5.74
N VAL A 183 16.75 -27.14 5.02
CA VAL A 183 16.67 -27.54 3.61
C VAL A 183 17.23 -28.96 3.49
N GLY A 184 16.36 -29.94 3.28
CA GLY A 184 16.73 -31.35 3.36
C GLY A 184 17.28 -31.71 4.75
N ASN A 185 18.52 -32.18 4.80
CA ASN A 185 19.23 -32.50 6.06
C ASN A 185 20.08 -31.34 6.60
N ASP A 186 20.22 -30.25 5.83
CA ASP A 186 21.05 -29.12 6.19
C ASP A 186 20.24 -28.02 6.86
N THR A 187 20.91 -27.18 7.64
CA THR A 187 20.33 -25.97 8.25
C THR A 187 21.13 -24.75 7.82
N LEU A 188 20.49 -23.90 7.03
CA LEU A 188 21.02 -22.61 6.62
C LEU A 188 20.79 -21.58 7.74
N ARG A 189 21.71 -20.63 7.88
CA ARG A 189 21.67 -19.59 8.92
C ARG A 189 21.80 -18.21 8.29
N PHE A 190 20.95 -17.29 8.73
CA PHE A 190 20.86 -15.92 8.24
C PHE A 190 20.88 -14.95 9.43
N ASN A 191 21.85 -14.04 9.45
CA ASN A 191 22.02 -13.06 10.53
C ASN A 191 21.11 -11.84 10.33
N LYS A 192 20.64 -11.62 9.10
CA LYS A 192 19.68 -10.56 8.75
C LYS A 192 18.48 -11.16 8.06
N ILE A 193 17.30 -10.57 8.28
CA ILE A 193 16.09 -10.98 7.57
C ILE A 193 16.23 -10.82 6.05
N SER A 194 16.96 -9.81 5.59
CA SER A 194 17.21 -9.60 4.16
C SER A 194 18.04 -10.70 3.52
N GLU A 195 18.90 -11.39 4.26
CA GLU A 195 19.67 -12.55 3.76
C GLU A 195 18.74 -13.74 3.53
N PHE A 196 17.81 -13.99 4.46
CA PHE A 196 16.77 -15.01 4.30
C PHE A 196 15.83 -14.69 3.13
N GLN A 197 15.38 -13.43 3.01
CA GLN A 197 14.55 -12.97 1.90
C GLN A 197 15.27 -13.04 0.55
N GLY A 198 16.55 -12.65 0.49
CA GLY A 198 17.36 -12.78 -0.72
C GLY A 198 17.56 -14.23 -1.14
N TYR A 199 17.80 -15.14 -0.20
CA TYR A 199 17.87 -16.58 -0.48
C TYR A 199 16.55 -17.13 -1.03
N PHE A 200 15.41 -16.73 -0.45
CA PHE A 200 14.10 -17.11 -0.99
C PHE A 200 13.89 -16.62 -2.43
N LEU A 201 14.27 -15.37 -2.73
CA LEU A 201 14.17 -14.84 -4.09
C LEU A 201 15.11 -15.57 -5.07
N ASP A 202 16.29 -15.99 -4.63
CA ASP A 202 17.18 -16.87 -5.41
C ASP A 202 16.52 -18.23 -5.70
N GLU A 203 15.81 -18.83 -4.74
CA GLU A 203 15.06 -20.08 -4.94
C GLU A 203 13.93 -19.92 -5.96
N ILE A 204 13.22 -18.78 -5.95
CA ILE A 204 12.21 -18.47 -6.98
C ILE A 204 12.88 -18.33 -8.36
N ALA A 205 13.99 -17.60 -8.45
CA ALA A 205 14.73 -17.42 -9.70
C ALA A 205 15.33 -18.74 -10.22
N GLU A 206 15.72 -19.66 -9.34
CA GLU A 206 16.22 -20.98 -9.75
C GLU A 206 15.10 -21.84 -10.35
N ASN A 207 13.91 -21.80 -9.75
CA ASN A 207 12.74 -22.56 -10.21
C ASN A 207 12.03 -21.93 -11.42
N ASP A 208 12.29 -20.66 -11.70
CA ASP A 208 11.78 -19.94 -12.87
C ASP A 208 12.88 -19.09 -13.53
N GLN A 209 13.57 -19.69 -14.50
CA GLN A 209 14.68 -19.04 -15.22
C GLN A 209 14.23 -17.83 -16.07
N ALA A 210 12.92 -17.65 -16.27
CA ALA A 210 12.32 -16.49 -16.93
C ALA A 210 11.63 -15.55 -15.93
N ALA A 211 12.05 -15.59 -14.66
CA ALA A 211 11.53 -14.71 -13.62
C ALA A 211 11.89 -13.24 -13.92
N VAL A 212 10.90 -12.36 -13.73
CA VAL A 212 11.07 -10.91 -13.75
C VAL A 212 10.52 -10.36 -12.44
N PHE A 213 11.32 -9.56 -11.73
CA PHE A 213 10.98 -9.04 -10.41
C PHE A 213 10.63 -7.56 -10.45
N TYR A 214 9.57 -7.18 -9.74
CA TYR A 214 9.17 -5.79 -9.57
C TYR A 214 9.10 -5.48 -8.08
N CYS A 215 9.84 -4.48 -7.65
CA CYS A 215 9.87 -4.01 -6.27
C CYS A 215 8.84 -2.90 -6.07
N ASP A 216 7.71 -3.23 -5.43
CA ASP A 216 6.68 -2.25 -5.04
C ASP A 216 6.89 -1.69 -3.62
N ARG A 217 7.62 -2.42 -2.75
CA ARG A 217 7.95 -2.01 -1.36
C ARG A 217 9.47 -1.91 -1.13
N CYS A 218 10.05 -0.77 -1.50
CA CYS A 218 11.50 -0.59 -1.51
C CYS A 218 12.21 -0.85 -0.16
N THR A 219 11.60 -0.48 0.97
CA THR A 219 12.23 -0.60 2.30
C THR A 219 12.62 -2.05 2.64
N GLN A 220 11.83 -3.03 2.21
CA GLN A 220 12.08 -4.45 2.50
C GLN A 220 12.67 -5.19 1.30
N VAL A 221 12.24 -4.85 0.09
CA VAL A 221 12.62 -5.60 -1.12
C VAL A 221 14.03 -5.27 -1.59
N LEU A 222 14.46 -3.99 -1.56
CA LEU A 222 15.81 -3.62 -2.02
C LEU A 222 16.93 -4.26 -1.18
N PRO A 223 16.84 -4.31 0.17
CA PRO A 223 17.79 -5.07 0.96
C PRO A 223 17.84 -6.55 0.59
N ALA A 224 16.71 -7.18 0.25
CA ALA A 224 16.67 -8.57 -0.20
C ALA A 224 17.36 -8.76 -1.56
N PHE A 225 17.11 -7.86 -2.52
CA PHE A 225 17.82 -7.84 -3.81
C PHE A 225 19.33 -7.70 -3.62
N GLU A 226 19.78 -6.89 -2.66
CA GLU A 226 21.20 -6.78 -2.34
C GLU A 226 21.81 -8.12 -1.90
N GLN A 227 21.05 -9.00 -1.23
CA GLN A 227 21.54 -10.30 -0.78
C GLN A 227 21.44 -11.42 -1.81
N MET A 228 20.62 -11.26 -2.86
CA MET A 228 20.48 -12.27 -3.93
C MET A 228 21.81 -12.58 -4.61
N LYS A 229 22.02 -13.84 -5.00
CA LYS A 229 23.17 -14.28 -5.79
C LYS A 229 22.83 -14.41 -7.27
N LYS A 230 21.57 -14.68 -7.59
CA LYS A 230 21.05 -14.74 -8.96
C LYS A 230 20.76 -13.32 -9.43
N ILE A 231 20.96 -13.11 -10.74
CA ILE A 231 20.59 -11.86 -11.41
C ILE A 231 19.43 -12.20 -12.33
N VAL A 232 18.30 -11.57 -12.09
CA VAL A 232 17.09 -11.64 -12.93
C VAL A 232 16.68 -10.22 -13.30
N PRO A 233 15.99 -10.00 -14.45
CA PRO A 233 15.42 -8.71 -14.78
C PRO A 233 14.58 -8.17 -13.61
N SER A 234 14.99 -7.03 -13.06
CA SER A 234 14.44 -6.48 -11.83
C SER A 234 14.24 -4.96 -11.96
N TYR A 235 13.05 -4.49 -11.59
CA TYR A 235 12.66 -3.08 -11.69
C TYR A 235 12.11 -2.59 -10.36
N VAL A 236 12.30 -1.31 -10.08
CA VAL A 236 11.67 -0.64 -8.93
C VAL A 236 10.50 0.19 -9.41
N ILE A 237 9.37 0.12 -8.70
CA ILE A 237 8.18 0.90 -9.01
C ILE A 237 7.98 1.93 -7.92
N PHE A 238 7.95 3.21 -8.30
CA PHE A 238 7.74 4.31 -7.37
C PHE A 238 6.25 4.56 -7.16
N HIS A 239 5.90 4.69 -5.88
CA HIS A 239 4.53 4.94 -5.41
C HIS A 239 4.41 6.23 -4.60
N SER A 240 5.55 6.91 -4.39
CA SER A 240 5.69 8.18 -3.68
C SER A 240 6.74 8.99 -4.41
N ALA A 241 6.64 10.32 -4.28
CA ALA A 241 7.60 11.26 -4.85
C ALA A 241 9.06 10.84 -4.55
N LEU A 242 9.94 11.07 -5.51
CA LEU A 242 11.37 10.73 -5.42
C LEU A 242 12.11 11.42 -4.25
N THR A 243 11.77 12.69 -3.97
CA THR A 243 12.39 13.50 -2.92
C THR A 243 11.33 14.12 -2.01
N PRO A 244 11.66 14.48 -0.75
CA PRO A 244 10.72 15.13 0.16
C PRO A 244 10.12 16.44 -0.34
N SER A 245 10.87 17.22 -1.13
CA SER A 245 10.38 18.45 -1.76
C SER A 245 9.64 18.20 -3.08
N GLY A 246 9.88 17.06 -3.74
CA GLY A 246 9.47 16.79 -5.12
C GLY A 246 10.48 17.28 -6.18
N TYR A 247 11.56 17.96 -5.78
CA TYR A 247 12.57 18.53 -6.67
C TYR A 247 13.94 17.89 -6.50
N LEU A 248 14.76 17.95 -7.56
CA LEU A 248 16.09 17.32 -7.65
C LEU A 248 17.19 17.98 -6.79
N ASP A 249 16.96 19.20 -6.31
CA ASP A 249 17.88 19.90 -5.41
C ASP A 249 17.78 19.42 -3.96
N ASP A 250 16.77 18.59 -3.65
CA ASP A 250 16.61 17.90 -2.38
C ASP A 250 17.17 16.47 -2.41
N GLN A 251 17.44 15.92 -1.23
CA GLN A 251 17.95 14.57 -1.10
C GLN A 251 16.87 13.54 -1.45
N VAL A 252 17.22 12.57 -2.30
CA VAL A 252 16.39 11.39 -2.55
C VAL A 252 16.07 10.67 -1.26
N TYR A 253 14.81 10.27 -1.10
CA TYR A 253 14.36 9.51 0.07
C TYR A 253 15.28 8.32 0.34
N THR A 254 15.60 8.08 1.61
CA THR A 254 16.50 7.00 2.04
C THR A 254 16.10 5.64 1.47
N VAL A 255 14.80 5.43 1.30
CA VAL A 255 14.26 4.18 0.75
C VAL A 255 14.70 3.90 -0.70
N TYR A 256 14.99 4.93 -1.49
CA TYR A 256 15.43 4.80 -2.88
C TYR A 256 16.96 4.88 -3.05
N GLN A 257 17.70 5.23 -2.00
CA GLN A 257 19.18 5.33 -2.06
C GLN A 257 19.88 4.04 -2.52
N PRO A 258 19.41 2.82 -2.19
CA PRO A 258 20.05 1.59 -2.69
C PRO A 258 19.94 1.40 -4.21
N VAL A 259 19.04 2.09 -4.91
CA VAL A 259 18.76 1.87 -6.34
C VAL A 259 19.99 2.08 -7.20
N THR A 260 20.75 3.16 -6.97
CA THR A 260 21.98 3.45 -7.73
C THR A 260 22.99 2.30 -7.59
N GLN A 261 23.31 1.91 -6.36
CA GLN A 261 24.28 0.86 -6.09
C GLN A 261 23.84 -0.50 -6.68
N LEU A 262 22.55 -0.83 -6.59
CA LEU A 262 22.02 -2.08 -7.14
C LEU A 262 22.05 -2.09 -8.67
N THR A 263 21.82 -0.94 -9.30
CA THR A 263 21.94 -0.80 -10.76
C THR A 263 23.39 -0.96 -11.22
N GLU A 264 24.35 -0.35 -10.52
CA GLU A 264 25.78 -0.51 -10.80
C GLU A 264 26.26 -1.97 -10.65
N LYS A 265 25.68 -2.71 -9.69
CA LYS A 265 25.93 -4.14 -9.49
C LYS A 265 25.18 -5.04 -10.51
N GLY A 266 24.40 -4.48 -11.43
CA GLY A 266 23.58 -5.21 -12.41
C GLY A 266 22.36 -5.92 -11.84
N LYS A 267 22.03 -5.67 -10.56
CA LYS A 267 20.91 -6.30 -9.84
C LYS A 267 19.57 -5.59 -10.07
N LEU A 268 19.60 -4.39 -10.65
CA LEU A 268 18.43 -3.66 -11.11
C LEU A 268 18.67 -3.20 -12.55
N GLN A 269 17.65 -3.33 -13.39
CA GLN A 269 17.69 -2.91 -14.79
C GLN A 269 17.16 -1.49 -14.96
N GLY A 270 16.20 -1.07 -14.14
CA GLY A 270 15.65 0.27 -14.20
C GLY A 270 14.59 0.56 -13.15
N VAL A 271 13.95 1.72 -13.32
CA VAL A 271 12.85 2.19 -12.47
C VAL A 271 11.63 2.51 -13.31
N ILE A 272 10.46 2.43 -12.70
CA ILE A 272 9.17 2.76 -13.28
C ILE A 272 8.51 3.79 -12.36
N SER A 273 8.31 4.98 -12.90
CA SER A 273 7.70 6.12 -12.23
C SER A 273 6.28 6.33 -12.72
N SER A 274 5.42 6.95 -11.90
CA SER A 274 4.02 7.14 -12.27
C SER A 274 3.82 8.28 -13.28
N THR A 275 4.81 9.17 -13.42
CA THR A 275 4.74 10.36 -14.26
C THR A 275 5.96 10.50 -15.15
N THR A 276 5.83 11.30 -16.22
CA THR A 276 6.94 11.54 -17.15
C THR A 276 8.08 12.31 -16.49
N ARG A 277 7.74 13.32 -15.69
CA ARG A 277 8.72 14.16 -15.00
C ARG A 277 9.45 13.37 -13.91
N GLU A 278 8.76 12.55 -13.13
CA GLU A 278 9.41 11.68 -12.14
C GLU A 278 10.34 10.65 -12.80
N ALA A 279 10.00 10.11 -13.96
CA ALA A 279 10.88 9.20 -14.70
C ALA A 279 12.18 9.89 -15.14
N GLN A 280 12.09 11.15 -15.61
CA GLN A 280 13.26 11.96 -16.00
C GLN A 280 14.14 12.28 -14.80
N ASP A 281 13.51 12.74 -13.71
CA ASP A 281 14.20 13.10 -12.48
C ASP A 281 14.86 11.87 -11.83
N ALA A 282 14.17 10.72 -11.81
CA ALA A 282 14.73 9.46 -11.33
C ALA A 282 15.94 9.00 -12.15
N LYS A 283 15.88 9.13 -13.48
CA LYS A 283 17.01 8.80 -14.37
C LYS A 283 18.24 9.62 -14.03
N GLN A 284 18.07 10.91 -13.76
CA GLN A 284 19.15 11.82 -13.40
C GLN A 284 19.66 11.59 -11.98
N ALA A 285 18.77 11.56 -10.99
CA ALA A 285 19.14 11.50 -9.58
C ALA A 285 19.74 10.15 -9.16
N LEU A 286 19.24 9.06 -9.73
CA LEU A 286 19.65 7.70 -9.36
C LEU A 286 20.69 7.10 -10.32
N ASN A 287 21.04 7.82 -11.40
CA ASN A 287 21.97 7.38 -12.44
C ASN A 287 21.59 5.99 -13.01
N VAL A 288 20.29 5.76 -13.22
CA VAL A 288 19.79 4.50 -13.77
C VAL A 288 19.78 4.54 -15.30
N LYS A 289 20.11 3.41 -15.93
CA LYS A 289 20.15 3.32 -17.40
C LYS A 289 18.76 3.46 -18.01
N ASN A 290 17.81 2.72 -17.45
CA ASN A 290 16.43 2.62 -17.90
C ASN A 290 15.50 3.26 -16.86
N SER A 291 14.60 4.14 -17.32
CA SER A 291 13.60 4.81 -16.49
C SER A 291 12.34 5.04 -17.33
N TYR A 292 11.21 4.52 -16.85
CA TYR A 292 9.94 4.50 -17.60
C TYR A 292 8.87 5.29 -16.88
N ALA A 293 7.99 5.94 -17.64
CA ALA A 293 6.80 6.58 -17.14
C ALA A 293 5.60 5.69 -17.44
N ILE A 294 5.06 5.03 -16.42
CA ILE A 294 3.88 4.17 -16.54
C ILE A 294 2.94 4.53 -15.39
N PRO A 295 1.75 5.11 -15.68
CA PRO A 295 0.80 5.48 -14.64
C PRO A 295 0.47 4.31 -13.69
N VAL A 296 0.34 4.63 -12.40
CA VAL A 296 0.12 3.62 -11.34
C VAL A 296 -1.23 2.90 -11.45
N THR A 297 -2.20 3.53 -12.12
CA THR A 297 -3.58 3.08 -12.24
C THR A 297 -4.16 3.46 -13.59
N PHE A 298 -5.29 2.83 -13.92
CA PHE A 298 -6.19 3.24 -14.99
C PHE A 298 -7.58 3.58 -14.43
N ILE A 299 -8.36 4.29 -15.22
CA ILE A 299 -9.78 4.58 -14.97
C ILE A 299 -10.61 3.36 -15.39
N ASP A 300 -11.30 2.76 -14.42
CA ASP A 300 -12.12 1.55 -14.59
C ASP A 300 -13.61 1.86 -14.77
N LYS A 301 -14.04 3.08 -14.48
CA LYS A 301 -15.43 3.53 -14.57
C LYS A 301 -15.58 4.60 -15.65
N ASN A 302 -16.57 4.42 -16.53
CA ASN A 302 -16.98 5.44 -17.49
C ASN A 302 -18.29 6.08 -17.02
N ILE A 303 -18.18 6.91 -15.97
CA ILE A 303 -19.32 7.65 -15.41
C ILE A 303 -19.40 8.99 -16.11
N GLN A 304 -20.56 9.30 -16.69
CA GLN A 304 -20.82 10.62 -17.25
C GLN A 304 -21.95 11.29 -16.46
N VAL A 305 -21.59 12.35 -15.75
CA VAL A 305 -22.47 13.22 -14.99
C VAL A 305 -22.76 14.47 -15.79
N ASP A 306 -24.04 14.83 -15.85
CA ASP A 306 -24.49 16.11 -16.41
C ASP A 306 -24.00 17.26 -15.54
N PHE A 307 -23.39 18.28 -16.15
CA PHE A 307 -22.83 19.41 -15.41
C PHE A 307 -23.89 20.15 -14.59
N ASP A 308 -25.10 20.29 -15.13
CA ASP A 308 -26.21 21.00 -14.49
C ASP A 308 -26.77 20.25 -13.27
N SER A 309 -26.40 18.97 -13.08
CA SER A 309 -26.78 18.17 -11.90
C SER A 309 -25.85 18.33 -10.71
N ARG A 310 -24.70 19.00 -10.89
CA ARG A 310 -23.73 19.29 -9.82
C ARG A 310 -24.27 20.37 -8.89
N ILE A 311 -23.81 20.37 -7.63
CA ILE A 311 -24.23 21.32 -6.61
C ILE A 311 -23.47 22.64 -6.80
N PRO A 312 -24.16 23.77 -7.09
CA PRO A 312 -23.51 25.07 -7.22
C PRO A 312 -22.72 25.45 -5.96
N GLY A 313 -21.49 25.94 -6.13
CA GLY A 313 -20.61 26.36 -5.04
C GLY A 313 -19.92 25.22 -4.29
N LYS A 314 -20.22 23.95 -4.60
CA LYS A 314 -19.62 22.79 -3.91
C LYS A 314 -18.19 22.52 -4.40
N ILE A 315 -17.24 22.77 -3.52
CA ILE A 315 -15.81 22.53 -3.71
C ILE A 315 -15.39 21.37 -2.82
N ILE A 316 -14.55 20.50 -3.34
CA ILE A 316 -14.01 19.36 -2.60
C ILE A 316 -12.48 19.37 -2.59
N ALA A 317 -11.93 18.76 -1.55
CA ALA A 317 -10.53 18.36 -1.50
C ALA A 317 -10.45 16.94 -0.97
N VAL A 318 -9.97 16.02 -1.80
CA VAL A 318 -9.76 14.62 -1.41
C VAL A 318 -8.28 14.41 -1.07
N ALA A 319 -7.96 14.51 0.22
CA ALA A 319 -6.59 14.39 0.70
C ALA A 319 -6.55 13.99 2.19
N ARG A 320 -5.50 13.29 2.60
CA ARG A 320 -5.21 13.12 4.03
C ARG A 320 -4.98 14.47 4.69
N VAL A 321 -5.37 14.61 5.95
CA VAL A 321 -5.05 15.82 6.72
C VAL A 321 -3.61 15.71 7.23
N ASP A 322 -2.70 16.37 6.52
CA ASP A 322 -1.28 16.50 6.85
C ASP A 322 -0.68 17.80 6.29
N VAL A 323 0.50 18.19 6.79
CA VAL A 323 1.20 19.44 6.41
C VAL A 323 1.68 19.49 4.97
N ILE A 324 1.77 18.35 4.28
CA ILE A 324 2.18 18.28 2.87
C ILE A 324 1.03 18.73 1.97
N LYS A 325 -0.22 18.50 2.36
CA LYS A 325 -1.41 18.88 1.56
C LYS A 325 -1.74 20.37 1.58
N GLN A 326 -1.17 21.12 2.53
CA GLN A 326 -1.36 22.58 2.70
C GLN A 326 -2.82 23.03 2.66
N LEU A 327 -3.73 22.25 3.25
CA LEU A 327 -5.17 22.53 3.22
C LEU A 327 -5.54 23.91 3.77
N SER A 328 -4.68 24.53 4.60
CA SER A 328 -4.88 25.91 5.05
C SER A 328 -4.92 26.94 3.91
N HIS A 329 -4.24 26.69 2.78
CA HIS A 329 -4.28 27.61 1.63
C HIS A 329 -5.68 27.61 0.98
N LEU A 330 -6.26 26.43 0.81
CA LEU A 330 -7.62 26.27 0.29
C LEU A 330 -8.64 26.84 1.27
N ILE A 331 -8.56 26.47 2.55
CA ILE A 331 -9.46 26.97 3.60
C ILE A 331 -9.45 28.51 3.63
N GLN A 332 -8.27 29.14 3.60
CA GLN A 332 -8.19 30.60 3.59
C GLN A 332 -8.82 31.20 2.34
N ALA A 333 -8.58 30.62 1.15
CA ALA A 333 -9.18 31.11 -0.08
C ALA A 333 -10.72 31.04 -0.06
N ILE A 334 -11.30 29.99 0.54
CA ILE A 334 -12.76 29.87 0.70
C ILE A 334 -13.30 30.88 1.70
N ILE A 335 -12.62 31.09 2.84
CA ILE A 335 -12.99 32.11 3.82
C ILE A 335 -13.00 33.50 3.16
N ASP A 336 -11.96 33.83 2.41
CA ASP A 336 -11.81 35.15 1.76
C ASP A 336 -12.87 35.39 0.67
N LEU A 337 -13.42 34.34 0.06
CA LEU A 337 -14.42 34.42 -1.00
C LEU A 337 -15.86 34.38 -0.49
N HIS A 338 -16.10 33.82 0.70
CA HIS A 338 -17.45 33.50 1.16
C HIS A 338 -18.34 34.74 1.36
N ASP A 339 -17.76 35.89 1.75
CA ASP A 339 -18.52 37.14 1.91
C ASP A 339 -19.13 37.62 0.57
N GLU A 340 -18.44 37.37 -0.55
CA GLU A 340 -18.90 37.74 -1.90
C GLU A 340 -19.70 36.62 -2.58
N HIS A 341 -19.42 35.36 -2.23
CA HIS A 341 -20.00 34.14 -2.79
C HIS A 341 -20.49 33.20 -1.68
N PRO A 342 -21.62 33.52 -1.01
CA PRO A 342 -22.11 32.80 0.16
C PRO A 342 -22.60 31.37 -0.12
N GLU A 343 -22.73 30.98 -1.39
CA GLU A 343 -23.04 29.62 -1.83
C GLU A 343 -21.85 28.66 -1.75
N LEU A 344 -20.62 29.16 -1.56
CA LEU A 344 -19.43 28.32 -1.48
C LEU A 344 -19.48 27.40 -0.27
N ASP A 345 -19.27 26.11 -0.51
CA ASP A 345 -19.17 25.06 0.50
C ASP A 345 -17.95 24.17 0.20
N LEU A 346 -17.07 24.02 1.18
CA LEU A 346 -15.87 23.19 1.09
C LEU A 346 -16.04 21.91 1.90
N SER A 347 -15.93 20.75 1.24
CA SER A 347 -15.91 19.44 1.88
C SER A 347 -14.55 18.77 1.72
N ILE A 348 -13.87 18.50 2.83
CA ILE A 348 -12.54 17.87 2.88
C ILE A 348 -12.69 16.40 3.25
N TYR A 349 -12.31 15.50 2.35
CA TYR A 349 -12.38 14.05 2.53
C TYR A 349 -10.99 13.44 2.69
N GLY A 350 -10.79 12.63 3.72
CA GLY A 350 -9.57 11.87 3.95
C GLY A 350 -9.30 11.58 5.43
N ASN A 351 -8.36 10.66 5.67
CA ASN A 351 -7.93 10.32 7.02
C ASN A 351 -7.11 11.45 7.64
N ASN A 352 -7.30 11.68 8.94
CA ASN A 352 -6.38 12.48 9.74
C ASN A 352 -5.12 11.66 10.05
N THR A 353 -3.98 12.09 9.50
CA THR A 353 -2.68 11.45 9.73
C THR A 353 -1.70 12.33 10.50
N ASP A 354 -2.07 13.58 10.76
CA ASP A 354 -1.30 14.56 11.53
C ASP A 354 -2.27 15.31 12.46
N GLU A 355 -2.33 14.84 13.70
CA GLU A 355 -3.27 15.38 14.70
C GLU A 355 -3.01 16.85 15.02
N ALA A 356 -1.74 17.28 15.00
CA ALA A 356 -1.40 18.68 15.28
C ALA A 356 -1.85 19.59 14.14
N GLU A 357 -1.66 19.16 12.90
CA GLU A 357 -2.16 19.89 11.74
C GLU A 357 -3.68 19.91 11.70
N ASN A 358 -4.35 18.79 11.97
CA ASN A 358 -5.81 18.74 12.03
C ASN A 358 -6.36 19.74 13.07
N GLN A 359 -5.79 19.79 14.27
CA GLN A 359 -6.18 20.76 15.29
C GLN A 359 -5.94 22.20 14.84
N ARG A 360 -4.82 22.47 14.16
CA ARG A 360 -4.50 23.80 13.62
C ARG A 360 -5.52 24.24 12.57
N LEU A 361 -5.92 23.35 11.67
CA LEU A 361 -6.89 23.64 10.61
C LEU A 361 -8.31 23.83 11.16
N GLN A 362 -8.73 22.99 12.12
CA GLN A 362 -10.02 23.18 12.80
C GLN A 362 -10.06 24.52 13.55
N LYS A 363 -8.95 24.91 14.21
CA LYS A 363 -8.84 26.23 14.82
C LYS A 363 -8.93 27.37 13.80
N LEU A 364 -8.30 27.24 12.63
CA LEU A 364 -8.40 28.23 11.55
C LEU A 364 -9.86 28.44 11.12
N VAL A 365 -10.63 27.36 10.96
CA VAL A 365 -12.05 27.43 10.62
C VAL A 365 -12.85 28.11 11.74
N ALA A 366 -12.62 27.71 13.00
CA ALA A 366 -13.37 28.26 14.14
C ALA A 366 -13.07 29.73 14.43
N ASP A 367 -11.80 30.15 14.33
CA ASP A 367 -11.39 31.54 14.53
C ASP A 367 -12.02 32.49 13.49
N ASN A 368 -12.39 31.97 12.31
CA ASN A 368 -13.07 32.71 11.24
C ASN A 368 -14.59 32.46 11.18
N GLN A 369 -15.17 31.72 12.12
CA GLN A 369 -16.61 31.39 12.15
C GLN A 369 -17.10 30.67 10.88
N ALA A 370 -16.24 29.85 10.29
CA ALA A 370 -16.44 29.21 8.99
C ALA A 370 -17.03 27.78 9.06
N GLU A 371 -17.43 27.31 10.25
CA GLU A 371 -17.88 25.93 10.48
C GLU A 371 -19.15 25.55 9.70
N ASN A 372 -19.92 26.54 9.24
CA ASN A 372 -21.16 26.30 8.50
C ASN A 372 -20.93 25.94 7.02
N TYR A 373 -19.74 26.20 6.47
CA TYR A 373 -19.43 26.02 5.05
C TYR A 373 -18.05 25.39 4.79
N ILE A 374 -17.32 24.97 5.84
CA ILE A 374 -16.08 24.20 5.72
C ILE A 374 -16.18 22.95 6.58
N HIS A 375 -16.21 21.79 5.92
CA HIS A 375 -16.51 20.51 6.54
C HIS A 375 -15.32 19.54 6.45
N PHE A 376 -14.91 18.99 7.59
CA PHE A 376 -13.99 17.85 7.64
C PHE A 376 -14.79 16.55 7.67
N CYS A 377 -14.93 15.90 6.52
CA CYS A 377 -15.82 14.74 6.33
C CYS A 377 -15.19 13.40 6.76
N GLY A 378 -13.88 13.39 7.02
CA GLY A 378 -13.15 12.16 7.35
C GLY A 378 -12.99 11.23 6.15
N PHE A 379 -12.65 9.96 6.40
CA PHE A 379 -12.45 8.96 5.35
C PHE A 379 -13.78 8.47 4.77
N ALA A 380 -13.89 8.51 3.44
CA ALA A 380 -14.97 7.89 2.68
C ALA A 380 -14.38 6.75 1.83
N GLN A 381 -15.05 5.60 1.84
CA GLN A 381 -14.62 4.43 1.07
C GLN A 381 -15.01 4.53 -0.41
N ASP A 382 -16.16 5.13 -0.69
CA ASP A 382 -16.66 5.39 -2.04
C ASP A 382 -16.82 6.89 -2.21
N LEU A 383 -16.14 7.44 -3.22
CA LEU A 383 -16.09 8.87 -3.53
C LEU A 383 -16.82 9.19 -4.84
N ASP A 384 -17.44 8.21 -5.51
CA ASP A 384 -18.12 8.46 -6.79
C ASP A 384 -19.16 9.58 -6.66
N GLU A 385 -20.07 9.48 -5.68
CA GLU A 385 -21.08 10.52 -5.43
C GLU A 385 -20.49 11.87 -4.96
N VAL A 386 -19.33 11.84 -4.31
CA VAL A 386 -18.61 13.05 -3.92
C VAL A 386 -18.14 13.79 -5.17
N TYR A 387 -17.46 13.10 -6.08
CA TYR A 387 -16.99 13.66 -7.35
C TYR A 387 -18.13 14.00 -8.32
N ASN A 388 -19.20 13.21 -8.34
CA ASN A 388 -20.37 13.44 -9.20
C ASN A 388 -21.09 14.73 -8.81
N SER A 389 -21.18 15.03 -7.51
CA SER A 389 -21.91 16.19 -7.01
C SER A 389 -21.08 17.48 -6.93
N ALA A 390 -19.76 17.40 -6.86
CA ALA A 390 -18.88 18.56 -6.75
C ALA A 390 -18.77 19.35 -8.06
N GLN A 391 -18.58 20.66 -7.97
CA GLN A 391 -18.26 21.51 -9.12
C GLN A 391 -16.76 21.66 -9.35
N LEU A 392 -15.95 21.50 -8.30
CA LEU A 392 -14.51 21.74 -8.36
C LEU A 392 -13.76 20.90 -7.33
N GLU A 393 -12.70 20.22 -7.77
CA GLU A 393 -11.68 19.63 -6.89
C GLU A 393 -10.50 20.59 -6.79
N VAL A 394 -9.94 20.77 -5.59
CA VAL A 394 -8.77 21.62 -5.39
C VAL A 394 -7.66 20.90 -4.65
N LEU A 395 -6.48 20.85 -5.26
CA LEU A 395 -5.26 20.27 -4.68
C LEU A 395 -4.20 21.35 -4.41
N THR A 396 -3.83 21.50 -3.14
CA THR A 396 -2.85 22.49 -2.68
C THR A 396 -1.55 21.88 -2.17
N SER A 397 -1.26 20.62 -2.51
CA SER A 397 -0.09 19.90 -1.97
C SER A 397 1.25 20.58 -2.31
N LYS A 398 2.28 20.27 -1.52
CA LYS A 398 3.69 20.62 -1.81
C LYS A 398 4.29 19.73 -2.89
N ASN A 399 3.96 18.44 -2.82
CA ASN A 399 4.35 17.41 -3.78
C ASN A 399 3.36 16.25 -3.74
N GLU A 400 3.43 15.42 -4.77
CA GLU A 400 2.64 14.20 -4.94
C GLU A 400 3.48 13.14 -5.66
N GLY A 401 3.10 11.86 -5.56
CA GLY A 401 3.64 10.81 -6.44
C GLY A 401 2.95 10.79 -7.80
N PHE A 402 1.62 10.77 -7.78
CA PHE A 402 0.78 10.79 -8.99
C PHE A 402 -0.48 11.66 -8.87
N ALA A 403 -0.96 11.97 -7.66
CA ALA A 403 -2.20 12.72 -7.40
C ALA A 403 -3.49 12.00 -7.87
N MET A 404 -3.74 10.78 -7.37
CA MET A 404 -4.92 9.97 -7.73
C MET A 404 -6.26 10.70 -7.59
N ALA A 405 -6.42 11.53 -6.55
CA ALA A 405 -7.63 12.32 -6.34
C ALA A 405 -7.98 13.24 -7.55
N LEU A 406 -6.96 13.81 -8.20
CA LEU A 406 -7.17 14.62 -9.41
C LEU A 406 -7.62 13.76 -10.59
N LEU A 407 -7.04 12.56 -10.73
CA LEU A 407 -7.43 11.65 -11.81
C LEU A 407 -8.88 11.19 -11.64
N GLU A 408 -9.27 10.83 -10.42
CA GLU A 408 -10.63 10.40 -10.08
C GLU A 408 -11.64 11.54 -10.26
N ALA A 409 -11.30 12.77 -9.87
CA ALA A 409 -12.11 13.96 -10.15
C ALA A 409 -12.30 14.15 -11.67
N GLN A 410 -11.21 14.10 -12.45
CA GLN A 410 -11.27 14.29 -13.90
C GLN A 410 -12.04 13.17 -14.62
N ALA A 411 -11.97 11.94 -14.12
CA ALA A 411 -12.72 10.79 -14.63
C ALA A 411 -14.23 10.97 -14.45
N HIS A 412 -14.66 11.62 -13.36
CA HIS A 412 -16.03 12.03 -13.14
C HIS A 412 -16.39 13.37 -13.79
N GLY A 413 -15.50 13.94 -14.63
CA GLY A 413 -15.70 15.23 -15.27
C GLY A 413 -15.76 16.41 -14.30
N CYS A 414 -15.25 16.26 -13.09
CA CYS A 414 -15.06 17.37 -12.15
C CYS A 414 -13.80 18.14 -12.56
N PRO A 415 -13.92 19.42 -12.94
CA PRO A 415 -12.77 20.30 -13.14
C PRO A 415 -11.89 20.33 -11.89
N ALA A 416 -10.60 20.59 -12.08
CA ALA A 416 -9.66 20.68 -10.98
C ALA A 416 -8.78 21.92 -11.03
N ILE A 417 -8.51 22.51 -9.87
CA ILE A 417 -7.41 23.46 -9.69
C ILE A 417 -6.32 22.77 -8.89
N SER A 418 -5.08 22.88 -9.34
CA SER A 418 -3.93 22.40 -8.57
C SER A 418 -2.79 23.38 -8.63
N TYR A 419 -1.96 23.39 -7.59
CA TYR A 419 -0.60 23.87 -7.78
C TYR A 419 0.16 22.99 -8.81
N ASP A 420 0.99 23.62 -9.65
CA ASP A 420 1.96 23.00 -10.55
C ASP A 420 3.17 22.58 -9.73
N ILE A 421 3.06 21.39 -9.15
CA ILE A 421 4.04 20.75 -8.29
C ILE A 421 4.48 19.43 -8.90
N ASN A 422 5.62 18.94 -8.42
CA ASN A 422 6.09 17.60 -8.73
C ASN A 422 5.45 16.58 -7.77
N TYR A 423 4.84 15.50 -8.22
CA TYR A 423 4.51 15.11 -9.59
C TYR A 423 3.02 14.74 -9.68
N GLY A 424 2.45 14.74 -10.88
CA GLY A 424 1.08 14.27 -11.09
C GLY A 424 0.14 15.35 -11.63
N PRO A 425 0.00 16.53 -11.00
CA PRO A 425 -0.92 17.55 -11.48
C PRO A 425 -0.75 17.93 -12.94
N ALA A 426 0.49 18.13 -13.40
CA ALA A 426 0.78 18.46 -14.81
C ALA A 426 0.58 17.28 -15.78
N ASP A 427 0.66 16.04 -15.30
CA ASP A 427 0.35 14.85 -16.09
C ASP A 427 -1.18 14.65 -16.17
N ILE A 428 -1.93 15.06 -15.15
CA ILE A 428 -3.38 14.83 -15.05
C ILE A 428 -4.20 15.98 -15.60
N ILE A 429 -3.90 17.24 -15.28
CA ILE A 429 -4.69 18.41 -15.68
C ILE A 429 -4.15 18.97 -17.01
N ALA A 430 -5.04 19.16 -17.98
CA ALA A 430 -4.75 19.96 -19.16
C ALA A 430 -5.07 21.43 -18.84
N ASP A 431 -4.05 22.23 -18.53
CA ASP A 431 -4.20 23.63 -18.13
C ASP A 431 -4.99 24.43 -19.16
N GLY A 432 -5.99 25.19 -18.70
CA GLY A 432 -6.88 25.97 -19.56
C GLY A 432 -7.94 25.15 -20.31
N VAL A 433 -7.99 23.83 -20.12
CA VAL A 433 -8.89 22.93 -20.86
C VAL A 433 -9.71 22.06 -19.93
N SER A 434 -9.09 21.43 -18.92
CA SER A 434 -9.77 20.55 -17.97
C SER A 434 -9.67 21.01 -16.52
N GLY A 435 -9.04 22.16 -16.32
CA GLY A 435 -8.67 22.70 -15.02
C GLY A 435 -7.64 23.81 -15.12
N LYS A 436 -7.06 24.20 -13.98
CA LYS A 436 -5.96 25.17 -13.92
C LYS A 436 -4.76 24.65 -13.14
N LEU A 437 -3.57 24.92 -13.67
CA LEU A 437 -2.29 24.73 -12.99
C LEU A 437 -1.76 26.08 -12.54
N ILE A 438 -1.57 26.21 -11.23
CA ILE A 438 -1.18 27.47 -10.59
C ILE A 438 0.23 27.32 -10.05
N LYS A 439 1.05 28.37 -10.15
CA LYS A 439 2.39 28.34 -9.55
C LYS A 439 2.32 27.92 -8.07
N ALA A 440 3.17 26.98 -7.67
CA ALA A 440 3.21 26.48 -6.30
C ALA A 440 3.29 27.61 -5.25
N ASN A 441 2.47 27.51 -4.21
CA ASN A 441 2.32 28.49 -3.12
C ASN A 441 1.76 29.88 -3.51
N ASP A 442 1.31 30.10 -4.75
CA ASP A 442 0.64 31.34 -5.12
C ASP A 442 -0.83 31.34 -4.66
N GLN A 443 -1.05 31.70 -3.40
CA GLN A 443 -2.37 31.71 -2.77
C GLN A 443 -3.31 32.76 -3.40
N SER A 444 -2.77 33.88 -3.87
CA SER A 444 -3.56 34.90 -4.57
C SER A 444 -4.07 34.37 -5.90
N ALA A 445 -3.21 33.70 -6.69
CA ALA A 445 -3.63 33.06 -7.93
C ALA A 445 -4.62 31.91 -7.69
N LEU A 446 -4.45 31.15 -6.58
CA LEU A 446 -5.40 30.13 -6.14
C LEU A 446 -6.80 30.72 -5.92
N ARG A 447 -6.92 31.74 -5.05
CA ARG A 447 -8.19 32.44 -4.78
C ARG A 447 -8.83 32.95 -6.07
N ASN A 448 -8.06 33.67 -6.89
CA ASN A 448 -8.58 34.27 -8.12
C ASN A 448 -9.05 33.21 -9.14
N SER A 449 -8.37 32.06 -9.20
CA SER A 449 -8.76 30.97 -10.09
C SER A 449 -10.04 30.27 -9.62
N ILE A 450 -10.22 30.11 -8.30
CA ILE A 450 -11.47 29.60 -7.74
C ILE A 450 -12.61 30.56 -8.09
N GLU A 451 -12.45 31.85 -7.81
CA GLU A 451 -13.45 32.89 -8.11
C GLU A 451 -13.85 32.92 -9.60
N GLU A 452 -12.87 32.89 -10.50
CA GLU A 452 -13.13 32.90 -11.94
C GLU A 452 -13.97 31.70 -12.39
N LEU A 453 -13.68 30.50 -11.88
CA LEU A 453 -14.41 29.30 -12.30
C LEU A 453 -15.82 29.27 -11.70
N ILE A 454 -16.00 29.62 -10.43
CA ILE A 454 -17.33 29.59 -9.79
C ILE A 454 -18.27 30.65 -10.38
N THR A 455 -17.73 31.80 -10.81
CA THR A 455 -18.51 32.89 -11.40
C THR A 455 -18.74 32.73 -12.91
N ASN A 456 -18.08 31.77 -13.56
CA ASN A 456 -18.19 31.52 -14.99
C ASN A 456 -18.64 30.08 -15.27
N SER A 457 -19.96 29.85 -15.18
CA SER A 457 -20.58 28.53 -15.38
C SER A 457 -20.28 27.91 -16.75
N ASN A 458 -20.20 28.73 -17.81
CA ASN A 458 -19.86 28.24 -19.16
C ASN A 458 -18.44 27.69 -19.20
N LEU A 459 -17.47 28.43 -18.65
CA LEU A 459 -16.08 27.98 -18.58
C LEU A 459 -15.95 26.72 -17.71
N MET A 460 -16.66 26.66 -16.58
CA MET A 460 -16.67 25.48 -15.72
C MET A 460 -17.25 24.25 -16.44
N ALA A 461 -18.33 24.43 -17.23
CA ALA A 461 -18.91 23.37 -18.04
C ALA A 461 -17.97 22.91 -19.18
N GLU A 462 -17.28 23.86 -19.83
CA GLU A 462 -16.23 23.55 -20.81
C GLU A 462 -15.11 22.72 -20.18
N TYR A 463 -14.65 23.11 -18.98
CA TYR A 463 -13.63 22.35 -18.25
C TYR A 463 -14.11 20.97 -17.83
N SER A 464 -15.39 20.83 -17.49
CA SER A 464 -15.98 19.53 -17.16
C SER A 464 -15.92 18.58 -18.36
N GLN A 465 -16.22 19.08 -19.57
CA GLN A 465 -16.07 18.30 -20.79
C GLN A 465 -14.60 18.00 -21.13
N GLY A 466 -13.72 18.99 -20.93
CA GLY A 466 -12.28 18.81 -21.08
C GLY A 466 -11.72 17.73 -20.14
N ALA A 467 -12.23 17.65 -18.91
CA ALA A 467 -11.85 16.64 -17.92
C ALA A 467 -12.16 15.22 -18.38
N TYR A 468 -13.37 14.96 -18.90
CA TYR A 468 -13.71 13.66 -19.49
C TYR A 468 -12.83 13.32 -20.69
N GLN A 469 -12.51 14.29 -21.54
CA GLN A 469 -11.72 14.04 -22.74
C GLN A 469 -10.25 13.73 -22.40
N ASN A 470 -9.66 14.53 -21.52
CA ASN A 470 -8.26 14.43 -21.16
C ASN A 470 -7.99 13.21 -20.26
N SER A 471 -8.94 12.81 -19.41
CA SER A 471 -8.79 11.62 -18.54
C SER A 471 -8.69 10.31 -19.32
N LYS A 472 -9.18 10.23 -20.57
CA LYS A 472 -9.08 9.04 -21.44
C LYS A 472 -7.66 8.54 -21.69
N LYS A 473 -6.64 9.40 -21.56
CA LYS A 473 -5.23 8.97 -21.65
C LYS A 473 -4.81 8.00 -20.53
N PHE A 474 -5.65 7.85 -19.51
CA PHE A 474 -5.50 6.90 -18.41
C PHE A 474 -6.55 5.78 -18.45
N ASP A 475 -7.21 5.54 -19.58
CA ASP A 475 -8.08 4.38 -19.72
C ASP A 475 -7.28 3.06 -19.73
N PHE A 476 -8.01 1.95 -19.61
CA PHE A 476 -7.42 0.62 -19.57
C PHE A 476 -6.57 0.30 -20.81
N ASP A 477 -7.04 0.66 -22.00
CA ASP A 477 -6.38 0.31 -23.26
C ASP A 477 -5.08 1.09 -23.46
N HIS A 478 -5.04 2.37 -23.10
CA HIS A 478 -3.83 3.17 -23.10
C HIS A 478 -2.80 2.60 -22.13
N LEU A 479 -3.19 2.31 -20.88
CA LEU A 479 -2.25 1.77 -19.90
C LEU A 479 -1.75 0.36 -20.30
N LYS A 480 -2.63 -0.46 -20.87
CA LYS A 480 -2.29 -1.77 -21.44
C LYS A 480 -1.25 -1.64 -22.56
N SER A 481 -1.44 -0.69 -23.48
CA SER A 481 -0.48 -0.42 -24.54
C SER A 481 0.87 0.04 -23.98
N THR A 482 0.87 0.90 -22.96
CA THR A 482 2.10 1.38 -22.31
C THR A 482 2.89 0.25 -21.67
N TRP A 483 2.23 -0.62 -20.90
CA TRP A 483 2.87 -1.82 -20.33
C TRP A 483 3.38 -2.77 -21.42
N ASN A 484 2.60 -3.01 -22.47
CA ASN A 484 3.03 -3.86 -23.59
C ASN A 484 4.30 -3.33 -24.27
N ASN A 485 4.37 -2.02 -24.51
CA ASN A 485 5.56 -1.38 -25.09
C ASN A 485 6.78 -1.56 -24.19
N PHE A 486 6.63 -1.33 -22.88
CA PHE A 486 7.70 -1.57 -21.91
C PHE A 486 8.18 -3.03 -21.93
N LEU A 487 7.25 -4.00 -21.92
CA LEU A 487 7.58 -5.42 -21.94
C LEU A 487 8.33 -5.82 -23.23
N ILE A 488 7.94 -5.29 -24.39
CA ILE A 488 8.62 -5.52 -25.66
C ILE A 488 10.01 -4.87 -25.69
N GLU A 489 10.12 -3.62 -25.23
CA GLU A 489 11.39 -2.88 -25.20
C GLU A 489 12.45 -3.60 -24.37
N GLU A 490 12.04 -4.12 -23.21
CA GLU A 490 12.91 -4.85 -22.28
C GLU A 490 13.02 -6.36 -22.60
N ARG A 491 12.36 -6.84 -23.67
CA ARG A 491 12.35 -8.25 -24.11
C ARG A 491 11.88 -9.22 -23.02
N LEU A 492 10.81 -8.85 -22.34
CA LEU A 492 10.23 -9.60 -21.21
C LEU A 492 9.03 -10.47 -21.63
N VAL A 493 8.61 -10.42 -22.89
CA VAL A 493 7.51 -11.19 -23.49
C VAL A 493 7.87 -11.74 -24.87
#